data_AF-A0A954ZLI9-F1
#
_entry.id   AF-A0A954ZLI9-F1
#
_cell.length_a   1.000
_cell.length_b   1.000
_cell.length_c   1.000
_cell.angle_alpha   90.00
_cell.angle_beta   90.00
_cell.angle_gamma   90.00
#
_symmetry.space_group_name_H-M   'P 1'
#
loop_
_entity.id
_entity.type
_entity.pdbx_description
1 polymer ?
#
loop_
_entity_poly.entity_id
_entity_poly.type
_entity_poly.pdbx_seq_one_letter_code
_entity_poly.pdbx_strand_id
1 'polypeptide(L)'
;LAHDEARKRIVIQQATDDNLDRKIAAALFNIRTFAARAFRRPVGDEELQRLFALVTFAFEQGSQDDEILRTVITAVLSSPQFLFRVEDDPSSDDGGIRALGDYELASRLSYFLWSSMPDEELFRLAEDGTLHQPEILQSQIERMLDDPRSQSIIDNFAGQWLQLRDLAHLRPDPTLFPQVDEQLRADMRRETELLFESVMRENRSVLDLLRADFSFVN
;
A
#
# COMPACT_ATOMS: atom_id res chain seq x y z
N LEU A 1 -23.82 2.46 2.57
CA LEU A 1 -22.97 1.91 3.67
C LEU A 1 -21.49 2.09 3.37
N ALA A 2 -20.94 1.60 2.24
CA ALA A 2 -19.53 1.81 1.88
C ALA A 2 -19.09 3.29 1.76
N HIS A 3 -19.97 4.18 1.26
CA HIS A 3 -19.68 5.62 1.15
C HIS A 3 -19.49 6.31 2.52
N ASP A 4 -20.18 5.85 3.56
CA ASP A 4 -20.15 6.51 4.88
C ASP A 4 -18.87 6.13 5.65
N GLU A 5 -18.39 4.91 5.49
CA GLU A 5 -17.15 4.44 6.11
C GLU A 5 -15.91 5.07 5.45
N ALA A 6 -15.89 5.16 4.12
CA ALA A 6 -14.82 5.84 3.40
C ALA A 6 -14.74 7.33 3.77
N ARG A 7 -15.90 8.00 3.90
CA ARG A 7 -15.96 9.41 4.30
C ARG A 7 -15.37 9.62 5.70
N LYS A 8 -15.65 8.73 6.66
CA LYS A 8 -15.08 8.79 8.03
C LYS A 8 -13.56 8.63 8.07
N ARG A 9 -12.97 7.94 7.09
CA ARG A 9 -11.50 7.79 6.98
C ARG A 9 -10.82 9.04 6.41
N ILE A 10 -11.56 9.92 5.75
CA ILE A 10 -11.06 11.14 5.10
C ILE A 10 -11.40 12.39 5.92
N VAL A 11 -12.63 12.46 6.42
CA VAL A 11 -13.14 13.55 7.27
C VAL A 11 -13.07 13.08 8.72
N ILE A 12 -11.92 13.36 9.36
CA ILE A 12 -11.62 12.93 10.72
C ILE A 12 -12.07 13.99 11.73
N GLN A 13 -11.93 15.26 11.36
CA GLN A 13 -12.33 16.40 12.18
C GLN A 13 -13.48 17.18 11.52
N GLN A 14 -14.49 17.55 12.31
CA GLN A 14 -15.56 18.46 11.91
C GLN A 14 -15.62 19.62 12.90
N ALA A 15 -15.93 20.82 12.42
CA ALA A 15 -16.19 21.95 13.30
C ALA A 15 -17.48 21.70 14.10
N THR A 16 -17.45 21.96 15.40
CA THR A 16 -18.59 21.75 16.31
C THR A 16 -19.62 22.88 16.24
N ASP A 17 -19.31 23.97 15.54
CA ASP A 17 -20.15 25.15 15.37
C ASP A 17 -19.95 25.83 14.01
N ASP A 18 -20.76 26.86 13.73
CA ASP A 18 -20.72 27.63 12.47
C ASP A 18 -19.56 28.63 12.38
N ASN A 19 -18.56 28.54 13.27
CA ASN A 19 -17.40 29.40 13.23
C ASN A 19 -16.54 29.09 11.98
N LEU A 20 -16.37 30.10 11.12
CA LEU A 20 -15.67 29.97 9.84
C LEU A 20 -14.20 29.55 10.03
N ASP A 21 -13.49 30.16 10.97
CA ASP A 21 -12.07 29.84 11.22
C ASP A 21 -11.89 28.38 11.66
N ARG A 22 -12.80 27.87 12.49
CA ARG A 22 -12.80 26.46 12.91
C ARG A 22 -13.12 25.51 11.77
N LYS A 23 -14.08 25.86 10.90
CA LYS A 23 -14.39 25.09 9.69
C LYS A 23 -13.19 25.01 8.76
N ILE A 24 -12.51 26.13 8.54
CA ILE A 24 -11.28 26.18 7.75
C ILE A 24 -10.23 25.28 8.40
N ALA A 25 -9.92 25.46 9.69
CA ALA A 25 -8.92 24.66 10.38
C ALA A 25 -9.18 23.14 10.30
N ALA A 26 -10.43 22.70 10.49
CA ALA A 26 -10.82 21.29 10.34
C ALA A 26 -10.63 20.78 8.91
N ALA A 27 -10.98 21.58 7.90
CA ALA A 27 -10.75 21.24 6.50
C ALA A 27 -9.24 21.12 6.20
N LEU A 28 -8.42 22.07 6.67
CA LEU A 28 -6.96 22.02 6.48
C LEU A 28 -6.36 20.76 7.11
N PHE A 29 -6.80 20.41 8.32
CA PHE A 29 -6.36 19.20 9.02
C PHE A 29 -6.71 17.92 8.25
N ASN A 30 -7.96 17.80 7.79
CA ASN A 30 -8.42 16.63 7.03
C ASN A 30 -7.66 16.48 5.70
N ILE A 31 -7.47 17.58 4.97
CA ILE A 31 -6.75 17.59 3.69
C ILE A 31 -5.29 17.20 3.90
N ARG A 32 -4.62 17.79 4.89
CA ARG A 32 -3.23 17.44 5.22
C ARG A 32 -3.11 15.97 5.59
N THR A 33 -4.00 15.46 6.45
CA THR A 33 -3.97 14.07 6.90
C THR A 33 -4.22 13.09 5.76
N PHE A 34 -5.21 13.38 4.91
CA PHE A 34 -5.50 12.55 3.74
C PHE A 34 -4.33 12.56 2.74
N ALA A 35 -3.79 13.73 2.42
CA ALA A 35 -2.68 13.86 1.49
C ALA A 35 -1.40 13.21 2.03
N ALA A 36 -1.11 13.33 3.33
CA ALA A 36 0.05 12.68 3.95
C ALA A 36 -0.02 11.15 3.84
N ARG A 37 -1.21 10.59 4.08
CA ARG A 37 -1.47 9.15 3.91
C ARG A 37 -1.38 8.71 2.45
N ALA A 38 -1.92 9.51 1.53
CA ALA A 38 -1.91 9.21 0.10
C ALA A 38 -0.49 9.28 -0.49
N PHE A 39 0.28 10.29 -0.11
CA PHE A 39 1.67 10.46 -0.56
C PHE A 39 2.65 9.62 0.24
N ARG A 40 2.22 9.08 1.39
CA ARG A 40 2.98 8.20 2.29
C ARG A 40 4.20 8.90 2.91
N ARG A 41 4.07 10.21 3.12
CA ARG A 41 5.06 11.09 3.76
C ARG A 41 4.39 12.39 4.21
N PRO A 42 5.06 13.22 5.02
CA PRO A 42 4.58 14.57 5.32
C PRO A 42 4.41 15.37 4.03
N VAL A 43 3.33 16.14 3.98
CA VAL A 43 3.00 17.02 2.85
C VAL A 43 3.80 18.31 3.01
N GLY A 44 4.55 18.69 1.98
CA GLY A 44 5.30 19.95 1.98
C GLY A 44 4.38 21.17 1.97
N ASP A 45 4.86 22.30 2.46
CA ASP A 45 4.05 23.52 2.56
C ASP A 45 3.53 24.00 1.19
N GLU A 46 4.34 23.92 0.14
CA GLU A 46 3.91 24.27 -1.21
C GLU A 46 2.85 23.33 -1.78
N GLU A 47 2.99 22.02 -1.51
CA GLU A 47 2.00 21.02 -1.92
C GLU A 47 0.66 21.30 -1.26
N LEU A 48 0.71 21.62 0.04
CA LEU A 48 -0.47 21.93 0.81
C LEU A 48 -1.12 23.25 0.37
N GLN A 49 -0.33 24.28 0.08
CA GLN A 49 -0.84 25.55 -0.48
C GLN A 49 -1.55 25.35 -1.81
N ARG A 50 -1.02 24.49 -2.70
CA ARG A 50 -1.70 24.16 -3.97
C ARG A 50 -3.04 23.49 -3.76
N LEU A 51 -3.12 22.53 -2.83
CA LEU A 51 -4.38 21.88 -2.47
C LEU A 51 -5.39 22.87 -1.88
N PHE A 52 -4.94 23.83 -1.07
CA PHE A 52 -5.80 24.88 -0.54
C PHE A 52 -6.28 25.87 -1.59
N ALA A 53 -5.44 26.24 -2.56
CA ALA A 53 -5.88 27.08 -3.67
C ALA A 53 -7.04 26.42 -4.46
N LEU A 54 -7.01 25.09 -4.63
CA LEU A 54 -8.10 24.32 -5.22
C LEU A 54 -9.39 24.38 -4.39
N VAL A 55 -9.28 24.26 -3.06
CA VAL A 55 -10.43 24.40 -2.15
C VAL A 55 -11.04 25.79 -2.26
N THR A 56 -10.21 26.83 -2.13
CA THR A 56 -10.66 28.23 -2.19
C THR A 56 -11.33 28.52 -3.52
N PHE A 57 -10.73 28.08 -4.63
CA PHE A 57 -11.32 28.25 -5.96
C PHE A 57 -12.70 27.59 -6.06
N ALA A 58 -12.84 26.33 -5.63
CA ALA A 58 -14.13 25.64 -5.66
C ALA A 58 -15.18 26.32 -4.76
N PHE A 59 -14.77 26.80 -3.59
CA PHE A 59 -15.63 27.56 -2.68
C PHE A 59 -16.11 28.88 -3.32
N GLU A 60 -15.22 29.64 -3.95
CA GLU A 60 -15.55 30.90 -4.63
C GLU A 60 -16.52 30.71 -5.82
N GLN A 61 -16.50 29.53 -6.45
CA GLN A 61 -17.46 29.14 -7.48
C GLN A 61 -18.83 28.72 -6.93
N GLY A 62 -19.01 28.73 -5.60
CA GLY A 62 -20.26 28.33 -4.95
C GLY A 62 -20.50 26.82 -4.92
N SER A 63 -19.44 26.01 -5.05
CA SER A 63 -19.54 24.55 -4.94
C SER A 63 -19.99 24.11 -3.55
N GLN A 64 -20.71 22.99 -3.49
CA GLN A 64 -21.10 22.37 -2.22
C GLN A 64 -19.91 21.68 -1.54
N ASP A 65 -19.96 21.51 -0.21
CA ASP A 65 -18.87 20.90 0.57
C ASP A 65 -18.40 19.54 0.02
N ASP A 66 -19.32 18.68 -0.42
CA ASP A 66 -18.98 17.36 -0.97
C ASP A 66 -18.31 17.47 -2.36
N GLU A 67 -18.61 18.51 -3.14
CA GLU A 67 -17.96 18.79 -4.43
C GLU A 67 -16.54 19.32 -4.22
N ILE A 68 -16.35 20.21 -3.25
CA ILE A 68 -15.04 20.71 -2.83
C ILE A 68 -14.18 19.53 -2.35
N LEU A 69 -14.70 18.68 -1.48
CA LEU A 69 -13.99 17.49 -0.99
C LEU A 69 -13.62 16.55 -2.14
N ARG A 70 -14.55 16.27 -3.06
CA ARG A 70 -14.29 15.45 -4.25
C ARG A 70 -13.18 16.05 -5.10
N THR A 71 -13.17 17.36 -5.27
CA THR A 71 -12.15 18.09 -6.06
C THR A 71 -10.77 17.89 -5.46
N VAL A 72 -10.62 18.07 -4.15
CA VAL A 72 -9.33 17.88 -3.46
C VAL A 72 -8.87 16.43 -3.50
N ILE A 73 -9.76 15.48 -3.22
CA ILE A 73 -9.43 14.04 -3.29
C ILE A 73 -8.96 13.69 -4.70
N THR A 74 -9.67 14.17 -5.73
CA THR A 74 -9.30 13.92 -7.13
C THR A 74 -7.92 14.50 -7.44
N ALA A 75 -7.61 15.71 -6.96
CA ALA A 75 -6.30 16.34 -7.14
C ALA A 75 -5.18 15.52 -6.47
N VAL A 76 -5.40 15.04 -5.24
CA VAL A 76 -4.43 14.19 -4.52
C VAL A 76 -4.23 12.85 -5.24
N LEU A 77 -5.31 12.17 -5.64
CA LEU A 77 -5.25 10.87 -6.31
C LEU A 77 -4.71 10.95 -7.75
N SER A 78 -4.72 12.14 -8.35
CA SER A 78 -4.13 12.37 -9.68
C SER A 78 -2.69 12.89 -9.61
N SER A 79 -2.18 13.15 -8.41
CA SER A 79 -0.82 13.66 -8.20
C SER A 79 0.23 12.58 -8.52
N PRO A 80 1.36 12.94 -9.15
CA PRO A 80 2.50 12.02 -9.29
C PRO A 80 2.97 11.43 -7.95
N GLN A 81 2.84 12.17 -6.86
CA GLN A 81 3.20 11.73 -5.50
C GLN A 81 2.29 10.60 -4.97
N PHE A 82 1.07 10.47 -5.53
CA PHE A 82 0.19 9.34 -5.25
C PHE A 82 0.41 8.19 -6.24
N LEU A 83 0.45 8.52 -7.55
CA LEU A 83 0.53 7.53 -8.63
C LEU A 83 1.84 6.75 -8.63
N PHE A 84 2.93 7.42 -8.24
CA PHE A 84 4.26 6.84 -8.15
C PHE A 84 4.73 6.79 -6.69
N ARG A 85 5.60 5.82 -6.41
CA ARG A 85 6.39 5.77 -5.17
C ARG A 85 7.73 6.39 -5.52
N VAL A 86 7.78 7.72 -5.46
CA VAL A 86 8.99 8.48 -5.80
C VAL A 86 9.99 8.32 -4.66
N GLU A 87 11.17 7.83 -4.97
CA GLU A 87 12.34 7.85 -4.08
C GLU A 87 13.22 8.99 -4.63
N ASP A 88 13.21 10.16 -3.98
CA ASP A 88 13.91 11.34 -4.52
C ASP A 88 15.42 11.09 -4.49
N ASP A 89 16.07 11.13 -5.64
CA ASP A 89 17.52 10.98 -5.72
C ASP A 89 18.14 12.38 -5.54
N PRO A 90 18.79 12.69 -4.39
CA PRO A 90 19.58 13.89 -4.34
C PRO A 90 20.67 13.73 -5.40
N SER A 91 20.82 14.75 -6.25
CA SER A 91 21.84 14.77 -7.29
C SER A 91 23.23 14.60 -6.66
N SER A 92 23.69 13.35 -6.55
CA SER A 92 25.03 13.03 -6.06
C SER A 92 25.74 12.19 -7.11
N ASP A 93 26.88 12.72 -7.56
CA ASP A 93 27.84 12.16 -8.53
C ASP A 93 28.46 10.80 -8.11
N ASP A 94 27.97 10.16 -7.05
CA ASP A 94 28.51 8.91 -6.48
C ASP A 94 27.65 7.69 -6.84
N GLY A 95 27.77 7.20 -8.08
CA GLY A 95 27.55 5.79 -8.42
C GLY A 95 26.14 5.18 -8.25
N GLY A 96 25.12 5.95 -7.87
CA GLY A 96 23.70 5.55 -7.90
C GLY A 96 23.20 4.66 -6.75
N ILE A 97 23.97 4.45 -5.68
CA ILE A 97 23.52 3.71 -4.49
C ILE A 97 23.40 4.68 -3.32
N ARG A 98 22.16 4.90 -2.85
CA ARG A 98 21.88 5.69 -1.64
C ARG A 98 21.06 4.91 -0.62
N ALA A 99 21.13 5.33 0.64
CA ALA A 99 20.21 4.89 1.66
C ALA A 99 18.82 5.52 1.44
N LEU A 100 17.76 4.74 1.70
CA LEU A 100 16.39 5.24 1.72
C LEU A 100 16.14 6.06 2.98
N GLY A 101 15.36 7.14 2.86
CA GLY A 101 14.79 7.82 4.02
C GLY A 101 13.73 6.96 4.69
N ASP A 102 13.42 7.20 5.96
CA ASP A 102 12.54 6.28 6.69
C ASP A 102 11.09 6.23 6.16
N TYR A 103 10.56 7.31 5.58
CA TYR A 103 9.26 7.27 4.90
C TYR A 103 9.28 6.44 3.61
N GLU A 104 10.39 6.46 2.88
CA GLU A 104 10.60 5.64 1.69
C GLU A 104 10.72 4.17 2.09
N LEU A 105 11.49 3.89 3.15
CA LEU A 105 11.63 2.55 3.72
C LEU A 105 10.28 2.00 4.21
N ALA A 106 9.51 2.78 4.97
CA ALA A 106 8.17 2.43 5.41
C ALA A 106 7.26 2.08 4.22
N SER A 107 7.27 2.93 3.19
CA SER A 107 6.50 2.71 1.97
C SER A 107 6.94 1.43 1.26
N ARG A 108 8.24 1.20 1.12
CA ARG A 108 8.78 0.01 0.45
C ARG A 108 8.41 -1.28 1.17
N LEU A 109 8.55 -1.32 2.49
CA LEU A 109 8.15 -2.46 3.32
C LEU A 109 6.66 -2.75 3.18
N SER A 110 5.82 -1.73 3.30
CA SER A 110 4.35 -1.87 3.28
C SER A 110 3.84 -2.39 1.95
N TYR A 111 4.35 -1.88 0.84
CA TYR A 111 3.94 -2.39 -0.47
C TYR A 111 4.55 -3.74 -0.81
N PHE A 112 5.72 -4.07 -0.27
CA PHE A 112 6.32 -5.37 -0.48
C PHE A 112 5.60 -6.48 0.31
N LEU A 113 5.33 -6.25 1.59
CA LEU A 113 4.74 -7.25 2.49
C LEU A 113 3.20 -7.25 2.47
N TRP A 114 2.58 -6.07 2.37
CA TRP A 114 1.12 -5.91 2.50
C TRP A 114 0.42 -5.41 1.23
N SER A 115 1.18 -5.06 0.18
CA SER A 115 0.62 -4.48 -1.05
C SER A 115 -0.30 -3.27 -0.78
N SER A 116 0.00 -2.54 0.29
CA SER A 116 -0.81 -1.44 0.80
C SER A 116 0.07 -0.34 1.39
N MET A 117 -0.55 0.78 1.76
CA MET A 117 0.16 1.90 2.40
C MET A 117 0.68 1.51 3.80
N PRO A 118 1.69 2.23 4.34
CA PRO A 118 2.13 2.08 5.72
C PRO A 118 0.98 2.28 6.71
N ASP A 119 1.04 1.53 7.81
CA ASP A 119 0.18 1.77 8.96
C ASP A 119 0.76 2.87 9.85
N GLU A 120 0.00 3.25 10.88
CA GLU A 120 0.35 4.34 11.78
C GLU A 120 1.69 4.12 12.48
N GLU A 121 1.98 2.88 12.87
CA GLU A 121 3.25 2.55 13.54
C GLU A 121 4.45 2.75 12.63
N LEU A 122 4.36 2.33 11.36
CA LEU A 122 5.41 2.59 10.38
C LEU A 122 5.56 4.09 10.09
N PHE A 123 4.47 4.85 10.01
CA PHE A 123 4.55 6.30 9.87
C PHE A 123 5.22 6.96 11.06
N ARG A 124 4.90 6.55 12.28
CA ARG A 124 5.49 7.07 13.50
C ARG A 124 6.99 6.77 13.58
N LEU A 125 7.40 5.53 13.30
CA LEU A 125 8.83 5.15 13.28
C LEU A 125 9.61 5.90 12.18
N ALA A 126 8.94 6.21 11.07
CA ALA A 126 9.51 7.02 10.01
C ALA A 126 9.61 8.51 10.37
N GLU A 127 8.63 9.03 11.08
CA GLU A 127 8.65 10.40 11.64
C GLU A 127 9.76 10.55 12.67
N ASP A 128 9.91 9.56 13.55
CA ASP A 128 10.94 9.53 14.59
C ASP A 128 12.36 9.34 13.99
N GLY A 129 12.47 8.97 12.71
CA GLY A 129 13.74 8.72 12.05
C GLY A 129 14.46 7.49 12.61
N THR A 130 13.72 6.45 13.00
CA THR A 130 14.27 5.26 13.69
C THR A 130 14.01 3.96 12.97
N LEU A 131 13.15 3.94 11.94
CA LEU A 131 12.76 2.72 11.24
C LEU A 131 13.94 1.96 10.61
N HIS A 132 14.95 2.67 10.11
CA HIS A 132 16.16 2.08 9.53
C HIS A 132 17.07 1.36 10.54
N GLN A 133 16.85 1.53 11.85
CA GLN A 133 17.66 0.87 12.87
C GLN A 133 17.42 -0.65 12.80
N PRO A 134 18.47 -1.49 12.75
CA PRO A 134 18.32 -2.92 12.46
C PRO A 134 17.33 -3.66 13.36
N GLU A 135 17.36 -3.40 14.67
CA GLU A 135 16.48 -4.05 15.64
C GLU A 135 15.01 -3.65 15.45
N ILE A 136 14.75 -2.36 15.17
CA ILE A 136 13.40 -1.84 14.91
C ILE A 136 12.89 -2.40 13.58
N LEU A 137 13.72 -2.34 12.53
CA LEU A 137 13.38 -2.85 11.21
C LEU A 137 13.02 -4.33 11.26
N GLN A 138 13.84 -5.15 11.92
CA GLN A 138 13.58 -6.58 12.08
C GLN A 138 12.25 -6.82 12.81
N SER A 139 12.02 -6.14 13.93
CA SER A 139 10.77 -6.27 14.68
C SER A 139 9.55 -5.87 13.86
N GLN A 140 9.65 -4.82 13.03
CA GLN A 140 8.56 -4.42 12.14
C GLN A 140 8.32 -5.45 11.03
N ILE A 141 9.36 -6.04 10.45
CA ILE A 141 9.21 -7.10 9.43
C ILE A 141 8.47 -8.30 10.02
N GLU A 142 8.87 -8.78 11.21
CA GLU A 142 8.23 -9.89 11.90
C GLU A 142 6.75 -9.60 12.18
N ARG A 143 6.46 -8.43 12.78
CA ARG A 143 5.09 -7.96 13.02
C ARG A 143 4.25 -7.92 11.73
N MET A 144 4.84 -7.46 10.64
CA MET A 144 4.15 -7.35 9.36
C MET A 144 3.88 -8.71 8.72
N LEU A 145 4.78 -9.68 8.87
CA LEU A 145 4.60 -11.05 8.38
C LEU A 145 3.50 -11.80 9.15
N ASP A 146 3.35 -11.51 10.44
CA ASP A 146 2.30 -12.08 11.30
C ASP A 146 0.90 -11.48 11.05
N ASP A 147 0.82 -10.29 10.45
CA ASP A 147 -0.45 -9.64 10.10
C ASP A 147 -1.14 -10.37 8.91
N PRO A 148 -2.47 -10.57 8.93
CA PRO A 148 -3.20 -11.19 7.81
C PRO A 148 -2.98 -10.54 6.44
N ARG A 149 -2.64 -9.25 6.39
CA ARG A 149 -2.27 -8.54 5.15
C ARG A 149 -1.03 -9.11 4.47
N SER A 150 -0.18 -9.83 5.20
CA SER A 150 0.97 -10.52 4.62
C SER A 150 0.60 -11.57 3.59
N GLN A 151 -0.67 -12.02 3.55
CA GLN A 151 -1.16 -12.88 2.48
C GLN A 151 -0.87 -12.32 1.08
N SER A 152 -0.84 -10.98 0.97
CA SER A 152 -0.57 -10.30 -0.30
C SER A 152 0.80 -10.65 -0.90
N ILE A 153 1.82 -11.00 -0.10
CA ILE A 153 3.11 -11.40 -0.64
C ILE A 153 3.02 -12.76 -1.34
N ILE A 154 2.20 -13.68 -0.84
CA ILE A 154 1.96 -14.98 -1.48
C ILE A 154 1.24 -14.75 -2.81
N ASP A 155 0.16 -13.98 -2.79
CA ASP A 155 -0.68 -13.74 -3.98
C ASP A 155 0.07 -12.91 -5.07
N ASN A 156 0.93 -11.99 -4.64
CA ASN A 156 1.65 -11.08 -5.53
C ASN A 156 3.04 -11.57 -5.90
N PHE A 157 3.91 -11.76 -4.91
CA PHE A 157 5.30 -12.13 -5.17
C PHE A 157 5.39 -13.56 -5.67
N ALA A 158 4.83 -14.56 -4.96
CA ALA A 158 4.91 -15.95 -5.41
C ALA A 158 4.14 -16.16 -6.71
N GLY A 159 2.94 -15.57 -6.82
CA GLY A 159 2.13 -15.62 -8.04
C GLY A 159 2.83 -15.06 -9.28
N GLN A 160 3.65 -14.00 -9.14
CA GLN A 160 4.43 -13.44 -10.24
C GLN A 160 5.74 -14.20 -10.48
N TRP A 161 6.50 -14.49 -9.41
CA TRP A 161 7.80 -15.15 -9.50
C TRP A 161 7.70 -16.55 -10.09
N LEU A 162 6.70 -17.33 -9.67
CA LEU A 162 6.45 -18.69 -10.15
C LEU A 162 5.46 -18.75 -11.32
N GLN A 163 5.03 -17.59 -11.85
CA GLN A 163 4.09 -17.48 -12.98
C GLN A 163 2.76 -18.24 -12.77
N LEU A 164 2.30 -18.37 -11.51
CA LEU A 164 1.09 -19.14 -11.18
C LEU A 164 -0.18 -18.54 -11.80
N ARG A 165 -0.15 -17.24 -12.13
CA ARG A 165 -1.24 -16.54 -12.83
C ARG A 165 -1.45 -17.06 -14.25
N ASP A 166 -0.38 -17.54 -14.89
CA ASP A 166 -0.43 -18.02 -16.27
C ASP A 166 -1.16 -19.37 -16.37
N LEU A 167 -1.24 -20.14 -15.27
CA LEU A 167 -1.99 -21.40 -15.22
C LEU A 167 -3.46 -21.21 -15.62
N ALA A 168 -4.09 -20.08 -15.25
CA ALA A 168 -5.46 -19.78 -15.65
C ALA A 168 -5.62 -19.59 -17.18
N HIS A 169 -4.54 -19.17 -17.85
CA HIS A 169 -4.50 -18.89 -19.28
C HIS A 169 -4.01 -20.06 -20.12
N LEU A 170 -3.39 -21.08 -19.51
CA LEU A 170 -3.04 -22.32 -20.20
C LEU A 170 -4.30 -22.96 -20.81
N ARG A 171 -4.15 -23.41 -22.06
CA ARG A 171 -5.16 -24.15 -22.82
C ARG A 171 -4.51 -25.40 -23.40
N PRO A 172 -4.32 -26.46 -22.59
CA PRO A 172 -3.81 -27.73 -23.09
C PRO A 172 -4.74 -28.32 -24.14
N ASP A 173 -4.21 -29.09 -25.09
CA ASP A 173 -5.05 -29.85 -26.01
C ASP A 173 -5.87 -30.88 -25.21
N PRO A 174 -7.22 -30.78 -25.21
CA PRO A 174 -8.06 -31.66 -24.40
C PRO A 174 -8.01 -33.12 -24.85
N THR A 175 -7.55 -33.40 -26.07
CA THR A 175 -7.34 -34.76 -26.58
C THR A 175 -6.08 -35.39 -25.99
N LEU A 176 -5.01 -34.60 -25.84
CA LEU A 176 -3.73 -35.07 -25.31
C LEU A 176 -3.67 -35.02 -23.78
N PHE A 177 -4.38 -34.08 -23.16
CA PHE A 177 -4.36 -33.83 -21.71
C PHE A 177 -5.78 -33.73 -21.12
N PRO A 178 -6.64 -34.77 -21.24
CA PRO A 178 -8.04 -34.69 -20.84
C PRO A 178 -8.26 -34.47 -19.34
N GLN A 179 -7.29 -34.83 -18.51
CA GLN A 179 -7.31 -34.60 -17.06
C GLN A 179 -6.94 -33.17 -16.62
N VAL A 180 -6.41 -32.31 -17.52
CA VAL A 180 -6.04 -30.94 -17.17
C VAL A 180 -7.23 -30.01 -17.40
N ASP A 181 -8.17 -30.06 -16.46
CA ASP A 181 -9.34 -29.20 -16.45
C ASP A 181 -9.09 -27.85 -15.72
N GLU A 182 -10.13 -27.07 -15.49
CA GLU A 182 -10.04 -25.81 -14.75
C GLU A 182 -9.80 -26.03 -13.26
N GLN A 183 -10.40 -27.07 -12.67
CA GLN A 183 -10.29 -27.38 -11.26
C GLN A 183 -8.86 -27.78 -10.91
N LEU A 184 -8.25 -28.70 -11.66
CA LEU A 184 -6.87 -29.12 -11.45
C LEU A 184 -5.89 -27.93 -11.54
N ARG A 185 -6.10 -27.00 -12.47
CA ARG A 185 -5.23 -25.81 -12.59
C ARG A 185 -5.40 -24.85 -11.41
N ALA A 186 -6.62 -24.70 -10.89
CA ALA A 186 -6.86 -23.95 -9.66
C ALA A 186 -6.20 -24.63 -8.46
N ASP A 187 -6.26 -25.95 -8.38
CA ASP A 187 -5.67 -26.73 -7.29
C ASP A 187 -4.14 -26.69 -7.32
N MET A 188 -3.52 -26.83 -8.48
CA MET A 188 -2.06 -26.67 -8.66
C MET A 188 -1.58 -25.28 -8.20
N ARG A 189 -2.34 -24.23 -8.54
CA ARG A 189 -2.05 -22.88 -8.08
C ARG A 189 -2.13 -22.80 -6.56
N ARG A 190 -3.25 -23.27 -5.97
CA ARG A 190 -3.49 -23.17 -4.53
C ARG A 190 -2.48 -23.98 -3.71
N GLU A 191 -2.14 -25.18 -4.15
CA GLU A 191 -1.12 -26.04 -3.53
C GLU A 191 0.24 -25.32 -3.50
N THR A 192 0.64 -24.69 -4.61
CA THR A 192 1.91 -23.96 -4.68
C THR A 192 1.92 -22.72 -3.79
N GLU A 193 0.79 -21.99 -3.73
CA GLU A 193 0.62 -20.85 -2.82
C GLU A 193 0.70 -21.28 -1.35
N LEU A 194 0.07 -22.40 -0.98
CA LEU A 194 0.15 -22.98 0.36
C LEU A 194 1.56 -23.43 0.74
N LEU A 195 2.28 -24.04 -0.20
CA LEU A 195 3.69 -24.39 0.00
C LEU A 195 4.54 -23.16 0.31
N PHE A 196 4.44 -22.12 -0.52
CA PHE A 196 5.15 -20.87 -0.30
C PHE A 196 4.76 -20.22 1.03
N GLU A 197 3.46 -20.19 1.34
CA GLU A 197 2.94 -19.68 2.61
C GLU A 197 3.54 -20.41 3.80
N SER A 198 3.58 -21.75 3.78
CA SER A 198 4.16 -22.53 4.89
C SER A 198 5.65 -22.25 5.08
N VAL A 199 6.41 -22.14 3.98
CA VAL A 199 7.85 -21.86 4.05
C VAL A 199 8.09 -20.49 4.66
N MET A 200 7.31 -19.49 4.26
CA MET A 200 7.43 -18.13 4.77
C MET A 200 6.97 -18.02 6.22
N ARG A 201 5.73 -18.44 6.54
CA ARG A 201 5.11 -18.24 7.86
C ARG A 201 5.78 -19.05 8.95
N GLU A 202 6.25 -20.25 8.63
CA GLU A 202 6.92 -21.12 9.59
C GLU A 202 8.44 -20.91 9.61
N ASN A 203 8.93 -19.89 8.89
CA ASN A 203 10.35 -19.54 8.79
C ASN A 203 11.21 -20.77 8.43
N ARG A 204 10.76 -21.55 7.44
CA ARG A 204 11.45 -22.75 6.98
C ARG A 204 12.61 -22.39 6.05
N SER A 205 13.40 -23.39 5.68
CA SER A 205 14.44 -23.19 4.68
C SER A 205 13.80 -22.81 3.34
N VAL A 206 14.31 -21.78 2.67
CA VAL A 206 13.92 -21.47 1.28
C VAL A 206 14.15 -22.66 0.33
N LEU A 207 15.07 -23.57 0.69
CA LEU A 207 15.32 -24.79 -0.08
C LEU A 207 14.15 -25.77 -0.05
N ASP A 208 13.22 -25.63 0.91
CA ASP A 208 12.02 -26.47 0.98
C ASP A 208 11.08 -26.19 -0.20
N LEU A 209 11.16 -25.01 -0.83
CA LEU A 209 10.46 -24.74 -2.11
C LEU A 209 10.92 -25.66 -3.25
N LEU A 210 12.08 -26.31 -3.12
CA LEU A 210 12.62 -27.25 -4.12
C LEU A 210 12.66 -28.70 -3.63
N ARG A 211 12.62 -28.92 -2.31
CA ARG A 211 12.91 -30.23 -1.70
C ARG A 211 11.87 -30.68 -0.67
N ALA A 212 10.75 -29.98 -0.54
CA ALA A 212 9.69 -30.36 0.39
C ALA A 212 9.31 -31.85 0.21
N ASP A 213 9.27 -32.56 1.33
CA ASP A 213 8.82 -33.96 1.44
C ASP A 213 7.33 -34.05 1.85
N PHE A 214 6.63 -32.91 1.82
CA PHE A 214 5.22 -32.76 2.12
C PHE A 214 4.54 -31.98 1.00
N SER A 215 3.21 -32.08 0.92
CA SER A 215 2.39 -31.21 0.10
C SER A 215 1.05 -30.91 0.75
N PHE A 216 0.24 -30.09 0.10
CA PHE A 216 -1.09 -29.68 0.53
C PHE A 216 -2.15 -30.37 -0.32
N VAL A 217 -3.24 -30.74 0.33
CA VAL A 217 -4.42 -31.32 -0.33
C VAL A 217 -5.55 -30.32 -0.19
N ASN A 218 -6.19 -29.97 -1.30
CA ASN A 218 -7.20 -28.92 -1.41
C ASN A 218 -8.44 -29.42 -2.15
#